data_AF-A0A8S8YQE2-F1
#
_entry.id   AF-A0A8S8YQE2-F1
#
_cell.length_a   1.000
_cell.length_b   1.000
_cell.length_c   1.000
_cell.angle_alpha   90.00
_cell.angle_beta   90.00
_cell.angle_gamma   90.00
#
_symmetry.space_group_name_H-M   'P 1'
#
loop_
_entity.id
_entity.type
_entity.pdbx_description
1 polymer ?
#
loop_
_entity_poly.entity_id
_entity_poly.type
_entity_poly.pdbx_seq_one_letter_code
_entity_poly.pdbx_strand_id
1 'polypeptide(L)' 'MLRVAKGARGADAGQLFHNLLLSEKAEADSIPELEVSEHDVVGCGHGTANGPVDEDQMFYLESEASILRRQRML' A
#
# COMPACT_ATOMS: atom_id res chain seq x y z
N MET A 1 -3.96 -11.76 -9.00
CA MET A 1 -3.12 -12.93 -9.30
C MET A 1 -1.96 -12.47 -10.17
N LEU A 2 -0.74 -12.65 -9.69
CA LEU A 2 0.50 -12.43 -10.45
C LEU A 2 0.91 -13.77 -11.08
N ARG A 3 1.25 -13.76 -12.37
CA ARG A 3 1.69 -14.96 -13.08
C ARG A 3 3.03 -14.73 -13.77
N VAL A 4 3.99 -15.61 -13.49
CA VAL A 4 5.24 -15.72 -14.24
C VAL A 4 5.13 -16.94 -15.16
N ALA A 5 4.88 -16.68 -16.44
CA ALA A 5 4.70 -17.73 -17.44
C ALA A 5 6.03 -18.40 -17.81
N LYS A 6 5.96 -19.66 -18.23
CA LYS A 6 7.10 -20.37 -18.81
C LYS A 6 7.67 -19.58 -19.99
N GLY A 7 8.99 -19.41 -20.03
CA GLY A 7 9.71 -18.58 -21.01
C GLY A 7 9.98 -17.15 -20.54
N ALA A 8 9.40 -16.70 -19.42
CA ALA A 8 9.67 -15.39 -18.82
C ALA A 8 11.01 -15.37 -18.05
N ARG A 9 12.10 -15.72 -18.75
CA ARG A 9 13.45 -15.75 -18.17
C ARG A 9 13.89 -14.37 -17.72
N GLY A 10 14.55 -14.31 -16.57
CA GLY A 10 14.99 -13.08 -15.95
C GLY A 10 13.85 -12.23 -15.37
N ALA A 11 12.65 -12.77 -15.20
CA ALA A 11 11.52 -12.01 -14.65
C ALA A 11 11.81 -11.51 -13.22
N ASP A 12 11.45 -10.25 -12.98
CA ASP A 12 11.41 -9.62 -11.66
C ASP A 12 10.03 -8.96 -11.50
N ALA A 13 9.18 -9.50 -10.62
CA ALA A 13 7.78 -9.10 -10.54
C ALA A 13 7.22 -9.06 -9.11
N GLY A 14 6.52 -7.99 -8.76
CA GLY A 14 5.90 -7.81 -7.45
C GLY A 14 4.42 -7.46 -7.54
N GLN A 15 3.61 -7.94 -6.59
CA GLN A 15 2.22 -7.50 -6.40
C GLN A 15 2.03 -6.96 -4.97
N LEU A 16 1.62 -5.70 -4.84
CA LEU A 16 1.38 -5.07 -3.53
C LEU A 16 -0.05 -4.54 -3.43
N PHE A 17 -0.68 -4.80 -2.30
CA PHE A 17 -1.93 -4.15 -1.91
C PHE A 17 -1.66 -3.26 -0.69
N HIS A 18 -1.90 -1.95 -0.86
CA HIS A 18 -1.83 -0.97 0.23
C HIS A 18 -3.22 -0.38 0.42
N ASN A 19 -3.88 -0.78 1.50
CA ASN A 19 -5.24 -0.35 1.79
C ASN A 19 -5.25 0.60 2.99
N LEU A 20 -5.92 1.74 2.80
CA LEU A 20 -6.14 2.74 3.83
C LEU A 20 -7.56 2.60 4.39
N LEU A 21 -7.66 2.26 5.67
CA LEU A 21 -8.94 2.08 6.36
C LEU A 21 -9.41 3.44 6.89
N LEU A 22 -10.55 3.92 6.38
CA LEU A 22 -11.06 5.26 6.70
C LEU A 22 -12.04 5.31 7.88
N SER A 23 -12.36 4.15 8.46
CA SER A 23 -13.21 4.05 9.66
C SER A 23 -12.97 2.73 10.38
N GLU A 24 -13.41 2.63 11.63
CA GLU A 24 -13.32 1.40 12.42
C GLU A 24 -14.07 0.20 11.80
N LYS A 25 -15.08 0.48 10.96
CA LYS A 25 -15.88 -0.54 10.27
C LYS A 25 -15.39 -0.84 8.85
N ALA A 26 -14.32 -0.17 8.41
CA ALA A 26 -13.78 -0.41 7.08
C ALA A 26 -12.99 -1.71 7.06
N GLU A 27 -13.24 -2.52 6.03
CA GLU A 27 -12.56 -3.80 5.80
C GLU A 27 -11.88 -3.77 4.43
N ALA A 28 -10.74 -4.44 4.33
CA ALA A 28 -10.00 -4.58 3.10
C ALA A 28 -9.37 -5.98 3.04
N ASP A 29 -10.02 -6.86 2.30
CA ASP A 29 -9.56 -8.22 2.10
C ASP A 29 -8.75 -8.33 0.82
N SER A 30 -7.52 -8.80 0.93
CA SER A 30 -6.65 -9.04 -0.21
C SER A 30 -6.09 -10.45 -0.11
N ILE A 31 -6.46 -11.29 -1.08
CA ILE A 31 -5.96 -12.65 -1.23
C ILE A 31 -5.06 -12.65 -2.48
N PRO A 32 -3.80 -12.24 -2.36
CA PRO A 32 -2.86 -12.30 -3.47
C PRO A 32 -2.57 -13.76 -3.84
N GLU A 33 -2.58 -14.04 -5.14
CA GLU A 33 -2.19 -15.33 -5.71
C GLU A 33 -0.94 -15.14 -6.58
N LEU A 34 0.02 -16.05 -6.44
CA LEU A 34 1.27 -16.08 -7.20
C LEU A 34 1.42 -17.45 -7.88
N GLU A 35 1.46 -17.46 -9.20
CA GLU A 35 1.74 -18.68 -9.99
C GLU A 35 3.05 -18.49 -10.77
N VAL A 36 4.01 -19.38 -10.52
CA VAL A 36 5.35 -19.32 -11.15
C VAL A 36 5.59 -20.61 -11.92
N SER A 37 5.72 -20.48 -13.24
CA SER A 37 5.98 -21.59 -14.17
C SER A 37 7.36 -21.48 -14.86
N GLU A 38 8.21 -20.57 -14.41
CA GLU A 38 9.58 -20.36 -14.91
C GLU A 38 10.58 -20.44 -13.77
N HIS A 39 11.71 -21.11 -14.00
CA HIS A 39 12.74 -21.38 -12.99
C HIS A 39 13.86 -20.32 -13.00
N ASP A 40 14.11 -19.70 -14.14
CA ASP A 40 15.11 -18.64 -14.31
C ASP A 40 14.45 -17.28 -14.06
N VAL A 41 14.13 -16.98 -12.80
CA VAL A 41 13.57 -15.69 -12.36
C VAL A 41 14.56 -14.96 -11.46
N VAL A 42 14.61 -13.63 -11.58
CA VAL A 42 15.41 -12.78 -10.68
C VAL A 42 14.71 -12.66 -9.33
N GLY A 43 13.38 -12.48 -9.35
CA GLY A 43 12.58 -12.35 -8.14
C GLY A 43 11.08 -12.37 -8.44
N CYS A 44 10.29 -12.92 -7.53
CA CYS A 44 8.87 -12.67 -7.55
C CYS A 44 8.28 -12.69 -6.14
N GLY A 45 7.28 -11.87 -5.88
CA GLY A 45 6.70 -11.76 -4.56
C GLY A 45 5.38 -11.02 -4.53
N HIS A 46 4.68 -11.15 -3.41
CA HIS A 46 3.48 -10.38 -3.14
C HIS A 46 3.40 -9.98 -1.68
N GLY A 47 2.70 -8.89 -1.41
CA GLY A 47 2.51 -8.37 -0.07
C GLY A 47 1.21 -7.59 0.05
N THR A 48 0.68 -7.55 1.26
CA THR A 48 -0.50 -6.77 1.60
C THR A 48 -0.19 -6.01 2.89
N ALA A 49 -0.52 -4.73 2.91
CA ALA A 49 -0.53 -3.91 4.11
C ALA A 49 -1.86 -3.17 4.20
N ASN A 50 -2.52 -3.29 5.35
CA ASN A 50 -3.76 -2.62 5.67
C ASN A 50 -3.52 -1.80 6.93
N GLY A 51 -3.95 -0.55 6.94
CA GLY A 51 -3.81 0.30 8.12
C GLY A 51 -4.72 1.52 8.07
N PRO A 52 -5.01 2.13 9.22
CA PRO A 52 -5.71 3.40 9.28
C PRO A 52 -4.79 4.55 8.80
N VAL A 53 -5.36 5.76 8.73
CA VAL A 53 -4.55 6.97 8.61
C VAL A 53 -3.67 7.11 9.85
N ASP A 54 -2.40 7.49 9.65
CA ASP A 54 -1.46 7.76 10.74
C ASP A 54 -1.92 9.00 11.53
N GLU A 55 -2.20 8.81 12.83
CA GLU A 55 -2.71 9.86 13.71
C GLU A 55 -1.69 10.97 13.97
N ASP A 56 -0.39 10.66 14.02
CA ASP A 56 0.66 11.66 14.22
C ASP A 56 0.79 12.56 12.99
N GLN A 57 0.66 11.97 11.79
CA GLN A 57 0.63 12.74 10.53
C GLN A 57 -0.62 13.63 10.45
N MET A 58 -1.79 13.14 10.89
CA MET A 58 -3.00 13.94 10.96
C MET A 58 -2.87 15.09 11.95
N PHE A 59 -2.36 14.83 13.14
CA PHE A 59 -2.11 15.84 14.16
C PHE A 59 -1.15 16.93 13.66
N TYR A 60 -0.08 16.55 12.94
CA TYR A 60 0.86 17.50 12.35
C TYR A 60 0.16 18.46 11.37
N LEU A 61 -0.66 17.91 10.45
CA LEU A 61 -1.41 18.70 9.47
C LEU A 61 -2.43 19.64 10.13
N GLU A 62 -3.16 19.15 11.14
CA GLU A 62 -4.12 19.95 11.89
C GLU A 62 -3.46 21.09 12.66
N SER A 63 -2.29 20.82 13.25
CA SER A 63 -1.51 21.80 14.01
C SER A 63 -1.09 22.97 13.12
N GLU A 64 -0.51 22.72 11.95
CA GLU A 64 -0.14 23.79 11.01
C GLU A 64 -1.35 24.56 10.47
N ALA A 65 -2.42 23.85 10.11
CA ALA A 65 -3.65 24.48 9.63
C ALA A 65 -4.27 25.39 10.69
N SER A 66 -4.21 25.01 11.97
CA SER A 66 -4.69 25.82 13.09
C SER A 66 -3.87 27.10 13.27
N ILE A 67 -2.55 27.02 13.11
CA ILE A 67 -1.63 28.17 13.19
C ILE A 67 -1.91 29.15 12.04
N LEU A 68 -2.04 28.64 10.81
CA LEU A 68 -2.34 29.47 9.64
C LEU A 68 -3.71 30.13 9.73
N ARG A 69 -4.73 29.41 10.22
CA ARG A 69 -6.07 29.97 10.46
C ARG A 69 -6.04 31.07 11.51
N ARG A 70 -5.24 30.91 12.57
CA ARG A 70 -5.11 31.91 13.63
C ARG A 70 -4.37 33.16 13.17
N GLN A 71 -3.36 33.03 12.31
CA GLN A 71 -2.68 34.16 11.69
C GLN A 71 -3.57 34.95 10.71
N ARG A 72 -4.52 34.29 10.04
CA ARG A 72 -5.48 34.96 9.14
C ARG A 72 -6.62 35.71 9.84
N MET A 73 -6.83 35.49 11.13
CA MET A 73 -7.82 36.20 11.94
C MET A 73 -7.24 37.41 12.69
N LEU A 74 -5.95 37.68 12.52
CA LEU A 74 -5.23 38.86 13.03
C LEU A 74 -4.85 39.77 11.85
#